data_AF-A0A1M5YJ84-F1
#
_entry.id   AF-A0A1M5YJ84-F1
#
_cell.length_a   1.000
_cell.length_b   1.000
_cell.length_c   1.000
_cell.angle_alpha   90.00
_cell.angle_beta   90.00
_cell.angle_gamma   90.00
#
_symmetry.space_group_name_H-M   'P 1'
#
loop_
_entity.id
_entity.type
_entity.pdbx_description
1 polymer ?
#
loop_
_entity_poly.entity_id
_entity_poly.type
_entity_poly.pdbx_seq_one_letter_code
_entity_poly.pdbx_strand_id
1 'polypeptide(L)'
;MTEGIPADEVPEQLAASPAGTVTAAGVGVGNTDDGGGHEGVDEYDTLLAVLGRSHDDDERIAVHEAGHIVVARLLGHPLGGATVDPGPGYEGRVWGEGHVEAFTNGRGDASHVREAIAPLMPKPGEDRGSVADVFGSVYDQCVELMAGRAAERMLLEGEPGTPVDDLRQARELAMLICTSEKSIETFIAHCDVAAWDLLLPYGDVVTALCIVLRIKRTLDGAEIDKIIADLEARKAVAVEHRHRADWRKRVSSANSFQAGWAE
;
A
#
# COMPACT_ATOMS: atom_id res chain seq x y z
N MET A 1 -23.73 24.18 50.49
CA MET A 1 -24.25 25.04 49.41
C MET A 1 -23.30 26.20 49.25
N THR A 2 -22.43 26.12 48.25
CA THR A 2 -21.71 27.24 47.64
C THR A 2 -21.38 26.76 46.23
N GLU A 3 -22.14 27.29 45.29
CA GLU A 3 -22.10 27.01 43.86
C GLU A 3 -20.78 27.52 43.27
N GLY A 4 -20.14 26.69 42.44
CA GLY A 4 -18.99 27.08 41.63
C GLY A 4 -19.46 27.67 40.31
N ILE A 5 -18.99 28.88 40.04
CA ILE A 5 -19.24 29.70 38.85
C ILE A 5 -18.61 29.04 37.61
N PRO A 6 -19.27 29.07 36.42
CA PRO A 6 -18.76 28.51 35.18
C PRO A 6 -17.78 29.48 34.50
N ALA A 7 -16.81 28.94 33.74
CA ALA A 7 -15.95 29.73 32.88
C ALA A 7 -16.48 29.74 31.44
N ASP A 8 -16.70 30.96 30.97
CA ASP A 8 -16.98 31.47 29.61
C ASP A 8 -16.36 30.63 28.46
N GLU A 9 -17.10 30.28 27.42
CA GLU A 9 -17.48 31.12 26.27
C GLU A 9 -16.29 31.79 25.55
N VAL A 10 -15.92 31.24 24.39
CA VAL A 10 -15.16 31.92 23.33
C VAL A 10 -15.84 31.61 21.98
N PRO A 11 -15.99 32.58 21.06
CA PRO A 11 -17.13 32.66 20.14
C PRO A 11 -16.91 32.04 18.74
N GLU A 12 -18.04 31.81 18.08
CA GLU A 12 -18.21 31.57 16.64
C GLU A 12 -17.69 32.72 15.75
N GLN A 13 -17.48 32.34 14.48
CA GLN A 13 -17.42 33.12 13.23
C GLN A 13 -16.04 33.54 12.71
N LEU A 14 -15.75 33.06 11.49
CA LEU A 14 -15.51 33.78 10.23
C LEU A 14 -14.82 32.79 9.26
N ALA A 15 -15.11 32.64 7.97
CA ALA A 15 -16.12 33.15 7.06
C ALA A 15 -16.01 32.35 5.73
N ALA A 16 -17.14 32.19 5.05
CA ALA A 16 -17.36 32.21 3.58
C ALA A 16 -16.37 31.56 2.58
N SER A 17 -16.91 30.58 1.83
CA SER A 17 -16.64 30.31 0.39
C SER A 17 -16.77 31.58 -0.46
N PRO A 18 -16.16 31.73 -1.68
CA PRO A 18 -16.73 31.11 -2.90
C PRO A 18 -15.80 30.90 -4.11
N ALA A 19 -16.27 30.08 -5.07
CA ALA A 19 -16.18 30.17 -6.54
C ALA A 19 -16.07 28.75 -7.13
N GLY A 20 -16.94 28.26 -8.02
CA GLY A 20 -17.70 28.94 -9.05
C GLY A 20 -16.97 28.79 -10.38
N THR A 21 -17.27 27.74 -11.14
CA THR A 21 -16.89 27.64 -12.56
C THR A 21 -18.13 27.37 -13.39
N VAL A 22 -18.52 28.40 -14.16
CA VAL A 22 -19.56 28.37 -15.16
C VAL A 22 -18.89 28.58 -16.54
N THR A 23 -19.24 27.68 -17.46
CA THR A 23 -19.26 27.79 -18.94
C THR A 23 -17.99 28.05 -19.76
N ALA A 24 -17.79 27.21 -20.78
CA ALA A 24 -17.98 27.62 -22.18
C ALA A 24 -18.25 26.43 -23.11
N ALA A 25 -19.28 26.56 -23.94
CA ALA A 25 -19.66 25.67 -25.03
C ALA A 25 -18.95 26.05 -26.34
N GLY A 26 -18.93 25.10 -27.29
CA GLY A 26 -18.52 25.26 -28.70
C GLY A 26 -17.30 24.38 -29.00
N VAL A 27 -17.28 23.49 -29.99
CA VAL A 27 -17.78 23.60 -31.37
C VAL A 27 -18.03 22.18 -31.90
N GLY A 28 -19.15 21.99 -32.59
CA GLY A 28 -19.40 20.78 -33.38
C GLY A 28 -18.52 20.75 -34.63
N VAL A 29 -17.88 19.60 -34.88
CA VAL A 29 -17.44 19.19 -36.21
C VAL A 29 -17.87 17.74 -36.34
N GLY A 30 -18.84 17.50 -37.22
CA GLY A 30 -19.24 16.16 -37.58
C GLY A 30 -18.08 15.46 -38.28
N ASN A 31 -17.81 14.23 -37.87
CA ASN A 31 -17.30 13.19 -38.74
C ASN A 31 -18.20 11.98 -38.54
N THR A 32 -19.04 11.73 -39.52
CA THR A 32 -19.49 10.37 -39.83
C THR A 32 -18.24 9.58 -40.17
N ASP A 33 -17.73 8.83 -39.20
CA ASP A 33 -16.76 7.78 -39.46
C ASP A 33 -17.43 6.45 -39.16
N ASP A 34 -17.90 5.82 -40.24
CA ASP A 34 -18.22 4.39 -40.30
C ASP A 34 -16.92 3.60 -40.09
N GLY A 35 -16.41 3.62 -38.86
CA GLY A 35 -15.31 2.78 -38.41
C GLY A 35 -15.90 1.48 -37.89
N GLY A 36 -15.97 0.46 -38.76
CA GLY A 36 -16.35 -0.90 -38.37
C GLY A 36 -15.54 -1.34 -37.15
N GLY A 37 -16.23 -1.43 -36.00
CA GLY A 37 -15.67 -1.94 -34.76
C GLY A 37 -15.30 -3.40 -34.97
N HIS A 38 -14.05 -3.62 -35.36
CA HIS A 38 -13.45 -4.92 -35.24
C HIS A 38 -13.44 -5.20 -33.72
N GLU A 39 -14.43 -5.96 -33.24
CA GLU A 39 -14.44 -6.60 -31.93
C GLU A 39 -13.27 -7.60 -31.91
N GLY A 40 -12.05 -7.08 -31.92
CA GLY A 40 -10.87 -7.83 -31.56
C GLY A 40 -11.04 -8.16 -30.10
N VAL A 41 -11.11 -9.45 -29.79
CA VAL A 41 -11.05 -9.93 -28.41
C VAL A 41 -9.81 -9.29 -27.79
N ASP A 42 -9.99 -8.52 -26.71
CA ASP A 42 -8.88 -7.90 -26.00
C ASP A 42 -7.91 -9.03 -25.57
N GLU A 43 -6.63 -8.86 -25.87
CA GLU A 43 -5.58 -9.80 -25.46
C GLU A 43 -5.59 -9.97 -23.94
N TYR A 44 -5.94 -8.92 -23.19
CA TYR A 44 -6.09 -8.95 -21.75
C TYR A 44 -7.30 -9.79 -21.31
N ASP A 45 -8.47 -9.64 -21.95
CA ASP A 45 -9.64 -10.47 -21.67
C ASP A 45 -9.36 -11.95 -21.95
N THR A 46 -8.62 -12.23 -23.03
CA THR A 46 -8.19 -13.60 -23.37
C THR A 46 -7.26 -14.17 -22.30
N LEU A 47 -6.30 -13.38 -21.81
CA LEU A 47 -5.41 -13.77 -20.73
C LEU A 47 -6.20 -14.11 -19.46
N LEU A 48 -7.09 -13.22 -19.03
CA LEU A 48 -7.88 -13.42 -17.82
C LEU A 48 -8.79 -14.65 -17.92
N ALA A 49 -9.40 -14.89 -19.09
CA ALA A 49 -10.19 -16.07 -19.34
C ALA A 49 -9.37 -17.37 -19.20
N VAL A 50 -8.11 -17.38 -19.68
CA VAL A 50 -7.20 -18.53 -19.52
C VAL A 50 -6.84 -18.76 -18.05
N LEU A 51 -6.67 -17.68 -17.28
CA LEU A 51 -6.42 -17.74 -15.84
C LEU A 51 -7.68 -18.06 -15.02
N GLY A 52 -8.86 -18.03 -15.62
CA GLY A 52 -10.14 -18.20 -14.93
C GLY A 52 -10.48 -17.05 -13.99
N ARG A 53 -10.07 -15.82 -14.32
CA ARG A 53 -10.23 -14.62 -13.49
C ARG A 53 -11.10 -13.57 -14.16
N SER A 54 -11.78 -12.78 -13.33
CA SER A 54 -12.35 -11.50 -13.76
C SER A 54 -11.32 -10.37 -13.70
N HIS A 55 -11.67 -9.22 -14.27
CA HIS A 55 -10.86 -8.00 -14.13
C HIS A 55 -10.71 -7.59 -12.66
N ASP A 56 -11.78 -7.67 -11.88
CA ASP A 56 -11.82 -7.30 -10.47
C ASP A 56 -10.94 -8.25 -9.63
N ASP A 57 -10.93 -9.54 -9.95
CA ASP A 57 -10.04 -10.51 -9.29
C ASP A 57 -8.56 -10.18 -9.55
N ASP A 58 -8.22 -9.86 -10.80
CA ASP A 58 -6.84 -9.54 -11.17
C ASP A 58 -6.38 -8.20 -10.57
N GLU A 59 -7.26 -7.20 -10.54
CA GLU A 59 -7.01 -5.93 -9.86
C GLU A 59 -6.82 -6.13 -8.36
N ARG A 60 -7.68 -6.91 -7.71
CA ARG A 60 -7.55 -7.24 -6.29
C ARG A 60 -6.20 -7.87 -5.99
N ILE A 61 -5.81 -8.90 -6.75
CA ILE A 61 -4.53 -9.59 -6.57
C ILE A 61 -3.37 -8.61 -6.79
N ALA A 62 -3.41 -7.77 -7.82
CA ALA A 62 -2.35 -6.80 -8.06
C ALA A 62 -2.22 -5.74 -6.95
N VAL A 63 -3.33 -5.27 -6.40
CA VAL A 63 -3.33 -4.38 -5.22
C VAL A 63 -2.77 -5.11 -4.01
N HIS A 64 -3.15 -6.37 -3.80
CA HIS A 64 -2.67 -7.20 -2.71
C HIS A 64 -1.14 -7.36 -2.75
N GLU A 65 -0.59 -7.81 -3.89
CA GLU A 65 0.86 -7.97 -4.03
C GLU A 65 1.61 -6.63 -3.94
N ALA A 66 1.03 -5.55 -4.47
CA ALA A 66 1.61 -4.21 -4.35
C ALA A 66 1.68 -3.73 -2.88
N GLY A 67 0.70 -4.09 -2.06
CA GLY A 67 0.72 -3.85 -0.61
C GLY A 67 1.92 -4.50 0.06
N HIS A 68 2.14 -5.80 -0.20
CA HIS A 68 3.29 -6.56 0.29
C HIS A 68 4.61 -5.91 -0.13
N ILE A 69 4.75 -5.53 -1.40
CA ILE A 69 5.96 -4.89 -1.94
C ILE A 69 6.30 -3.60 -1.17
N VAL A 70 5.32 -2.71 -1.01
CA VAL A 70 5.56 -1.41 -0.39
C VAL A 70 5.93 -1.57 1.08
N VAL A 71 5.19 -2.39 1.83
CA VAL A 71 5.49 -2.64 3.25
C VAL A 71 6.85 -3.31 3.43
N ALA A 72 7.18 -4.31 2.62
CA ALA A 72 8.50 -4.95 2.65
C ALA A 72 9.62 -3.91 2.48
N ARG A 73 9.50 -2.98 1.51
CA ARG A 73 10.49 -1.91 1.33
C ARG A 73 10.54 -0.92 2.50
N LEU A 74 9.40 -0.54 3.07
CA LEU A 74 9.34 0.37 4.23
C LEU A 74 9.98 -0.25 5.48
N LEU A 75 9.88 -1.56 5.65
CA LEU A 75 10.52 -2.32 6.73
C LEU A 75 11.99 -2.66 6.43
N GLY A 76 12.50 -2.30 5.24
CA GLY A 76 13.88 -2.57 4.83
C GLY A 76 14.14 -4.02 4.40
N HIS A 77 13.08 -4.78 4.10
CA HIS A 77 13.20 -6.16 3.62
C HIS A 77 13.65 -6.20 2.14
N PRO A 78 14.59 -7.10 1.80
CA PRO A 78 15.03 -7.29 0.41
C PRO A 78 13.94 -8.01 -0.41
N LEU A 79 13.68 -7.53 -1.62
CA LEU A 79 12.74 -8.12 -2.58
C LEU A 79 13.48 -8.75 -3.75
N GLY A 80 13.16 -10.00 -4.05
CA GLY A 80 13.57 -10.70 -5.25
C GLY A 80 12.62 -10.45 -6.42
N GLY A 81 11.32 -10.23 -6.14
CA GLY A 81 10.33 -9.91 -7.15
C GLY A 81 8.89 -10.14 -6.69
N ALA A 82 7.96 -9.91 -7.60
CA ALA A 82 6.54 -10.12 -7.41
C ALA A 82 5.87 -10.60 -8.71
N THR A 83 4.79 -11.37 -8.58
CA THR A 83 3.96 -11.81 -9.71
C THR A 83 2.49 -11.81 -9.35
N VAL A 84 1.64 -11.51 -10.32
CA VAL A 84 0.19 -11.70 -10.23
C VAL A 84 -0.25 -12.94 -11.00
N ASP A 85 0.66 -13.67 -11.64
CA ASP A 85 0.33 -14.93 -12.28
C ASP A 85 0.20 -16.04 -11.22
N PRO A 86 -0.85 -16.88 -11.29
CA PRO A 86 -1.05 -17.94 -10.32
C PRO A 86 0.04 -19.01 -10.42
N GLY A 87 0.31 -19.64 -9.29
CA GLY A 87 1.15 -20.82 -9.21
C GLY A 87 0.61 -21.85 -8.22
N PRO A 88 1.37 -22.92 -7.96
CA PRO A 88 0.94 -23.95 -7.01
C PRO A 88 0.76 -23.36 -5.60
N GLY A 89 -0.50 -23.20 -5.19
CA GLY A 89 -0.87 -22.73 -3.84
C GLY A 89 -0.92 -21.22 -3.66
N TYR A 90 -0.86 -20.42 -4.73
CA TYR A 90 -0.98 -18.96 -4.63
C TYR A 90 -1.63 -18.34 -5.88
N GLU A 91 -2.29 -17.19 -5.68
CA GLU A 91 -2.93 -16.41 -6.75
C GLU A 91 -2.00 -15.32 -7.29
N GLY A 92 -1.25 -14.68 -6.41
CA GLY A 92 -0.09 -13.84 -6.69
C GLY A 92 1.00 -14.17 -5.68
N ARG A 93 2.18 -13.58 -5.83
CA ARG A 93 3.28 -13.82 -4.90
C ARG A 93 4.30 -12.70 -4.91
N VAL A 94 4.72 -12.27 -3.72
CA VAL A 94 5.99 -11.56 -3.47
C VAL A 94 7.04 -12.50 -2.88
N TRP A 95 8.31 -12.34 -3.27
CA TRP A 95 9.43 -13.11 -2.71
C TRP A 95 10.67 -12.23 -2.47
N GLY A 96 11.54 -12.67 -1.54
CA GLY A 96 12.82 -12.02 -1.24
C GLY A 96 13.98 -12.44 -2.16
N GLU A 97 15.12 -11.74 -2.08
CA GLU A 97 16.28 -11.93 -2.98
C GLU A 97 16.90 -13.34 -2.93
N GLY A 98 16.83 -14.02 -1.78
CA GLY A 98 17.40 -15.37 -1.60
C GLY A 98 16.55 -16.51 -2.15
N HIS A 99 15.43 -16.22 -2.81
CA HIS A 99 14.38 -17.21 -3.07
C HIS A 99 14.56 -18.04 -4.35
N VAL A 100 15.74 -17.97 -4.99
CA VAL A 100 15.98 -18.69 -6.25
C VAL A 100 16.26 -20.18 -6.03
N GLU A 101 16.83 -20.62 -4.90
CA GLU A 101 17.22 -22.05 -4.74
C GLU A 101 17.15 -22.64 -3.31
N ALA A 102 16.91 -21.87 -2.25
CA ALA A 102 17.01 -22.40 -0.89
C ALA A 102 15.83 -23.30 -0.46
N PHE A 103 14.66 -23.16 -1.11
CA PHE A 103 13.47 -23.96 -0.84
C PHE A 103 12.68 -24.19 -2.14
N THR A 104 13.03 -25.23 -2.89
CA THR A 104 12.34 -25.62 -4.14
C THR A 104 10.86 -26.00 -3.95
N ASN A 105 10.31 -25.93 -2.72
CA ASN A 105 8.93 -26.31 -2.36
C ASN A 105 8.21 -25.20 -1.57
N GLY A 106 8.12 -23.99 -2.13
CA GLY A 106 7.37 -22.89 -1.50
C GLY A 106 8.22 -22.10 -0.50
N ARG A 107 7.64 -21.09 0.15
CA ARG A 107 8.28 -20.37 1.26
C ARG A 107 8.91 -21.41 2.21
N GLY A 108 9.95 -21.06 2.95
CA GLY A 108 10.10 -21.70 4.26
C GLY A 108 8.80 -21.43 5.01
N ASP A 109 7.87 -22.40 5.03
CA ASP A 109 6.55 -22.22 5.62
C ASP A 109 6.70 -21.67 7.04
N ALA A 110 5.86 -20.72 7.43
CA ALA A 110 5.95 -20.11 8.75
C ALA A 110 5.89 -21.14 9.88
N SER A 111 5.22 -22.28 9.68
CA SER A 111 5.24 -23.40 10.63
C SER A 111 6.63 -24.02 10.78
N HIS A 112 7.41 -24.18 9.70
CA HIS A 112 8.79 -24.65 9.76
C HIS A 112 9.69 -23.66 10.49
N VAL A 113 9.51 -22.36 10.26
CA VAL A 113 10.23 -21.29 10.99
C VAL A 113 9.90 -21.36 12.47
N ARG A 114 8.62 -21.45 12.82
CA ARG A 114 8.15 -21.61 14.19
C ARG A 114 8.74 -22.87 14.83
N GLU A 115 8.71 -24.01 14.15
CA GLU A 115 9.25 -25.28 14.66
C GLU A 115 10.75 -25.20 14.94
N ALA A 116 11.51 -24.53 14.08
CA ALA A 116 12.95 -24.35 14.26
C ALA A 116 13.29 -23.38 15.40
N ILE A 117 12.51 -22.31 15.57
CA ILE A 117 12.80 -21.22 16.52
C ILE A 117 12.19 -21.48 17.89
N ALA A 118 11.02 -22.11 17.99
CA ALA A 118 10.30 -22.28 19.25
C ALA A 118 11.14 -22.92 20.38
N PRO A 119 12.01 -23.92 20.14
CA PRO A 119 12.87 -24.48 21.19
C PRO A 119 13.92 -23.50 21.75
N LEU A 120 14.24 -22.44 20.99
CA LEU A 120 15.21 -21.40 21.34
C LEU A 120 14.56 -20.23 22.08
N MET A 121 13.22 -20.15 22.09
CA MET A 121 12.51 -19.04 22.73
C MET A 121 12.59 -19.13 24.27
N PRO A 122 12.74 -17.99 24.97
CA PRO A 122 12.78 -17.94 26.42
C PRO A 122 11.52 -18.51 27.07
N LYS A 123 11.70 -19.25 28.16
CA LYS A 123 10.60 -19.77 28.98
C LYS A 123 9.98 -18.68 29.84
N PRO A 124 8.79 -18.90 30.42
CA PRO A 124 8.18 -17.94 31.33
C PRO A 124 9.13 -17.53 32.47
N GLY A 125 9.39 -16.23 32.58
CA GLY A 125 10.27 -15.64 33.59
C GLY A 125 11.75 -15.53 33.18
N GLU A 126 12.16 -16.08 32.04
CA GLU A 126 13.51 -15.90 31.50
C GLU A 126 13.68 -14.56 30.78
N ASP A 127 14.92 -14.07 30.73
CA ASP A 127 15.27 -12.85 29.99
C ASP A 127 15.01 -13.01 28.50
N ARG A 128 14.51 -11.94 27.86
CA ARG A 128 14.18 -11.92 26.43
C ARG A 128 15.17 -11.10 25.60
N GLY A 129 16.17 -10.48 26.22
CA GLY A 129 17.12 -9.61 25.52
C GLY A 129 17.91 -10.33 24.43
N SER A 130 18.24 -11.61 24.64
CA SER A 130 19.02 -12.41 23.68
C SER A 130 18.27 -12.81 22.40
N VAL A 131 16.95 -12.65 22.35
CA VAL A 131 16.10 -12.98 21.19
C VAL A 131 15.25 -11.79 20.74
N ALA A 132 15.62 -10.58 21.15
CA ALA A 132 14.86 -9.36 20.84
C ALA A 132 14.74 -9.13 19.32
N ASP A 133 15.76 -9.54 18.56
CA ASP A 133 15.80 -9.55 17.10
C ASP A 133 14.75 -10.49 16.49
N VAL A 134 14.51 -11.66 17.09
CA VAL A 134 13.45 -12.59 16.69
C VAL A 134 12.07 -11.95 16.88
N PHE A 135 11.84 -11.29 18.02
CA PHE A 135 10.58 -10.58 18.26
C PHE A 135 10.34 -9.46 17.24
N GLY A 136 11.37 -8.68 16.93
CA GLY A 136 11.30 -7.65 15.89
C GLY A 136 10.98 -8.24 14.52
N SER A 137 11.73 -9.27 14.11
CA SER A 137 11.54 -9.94 12.82
C SER A 137 10.14 -10.56 12.67
N VAL A 138 9.61 -11.19 13.72
CA VAL A 138 8.25 -11.75 13.72
C VAL A 138 7.21 -10.63 13.61
N TYR A 139 7.41 -9.52 14.31
CA TYR A 139 6.50 -8.38 14.21
C TYR A 139 6.47 -7.82 12.79
N ASP A 140 7.64 -7.52 12.23
CA ASP A 140 7.77 -6.97 10.88
C ASP A 140 7.17 -7.92 9.83
N GLN A 141 7.42 -9.23 9.94
CA GLN A 141 6.84 -10.22 9.03
C GLN A 141 5.32 -10.34 9.16
N CYS A 142 4.77 -10.25 10.37
CA CYS A 142 3.31 -10.23 10.56
C CYS A 142 2.66 -8.95 10.00
N VAL A 143 3.35 -7.80 10.09
CA VAL A 143 2.91 -6.55 9.45
C VAL A 143 2.95 -6.70 7.92
N GLU A 144 4.03 -7.23 7.36
CA GLU A 144 4.13 -7.53 5.93
C GLU A 144 2.99 -8.46 5.47
N LEU A 145 2.75 -9.57 6.17
CA LEU A 145 1.66 -10.51 5.81
C LEU A 145 0.28 -9.85 5.79
N MET A 146 0.03 -8.83 6.62
CA MET A 146 -1.25 -8.13 6.62
C MET A 146 -1.33 -7.01 5.57
N ALA A 147 -0.22 -6.65 4.92
CA ALA A 147 -0.12 -5.54 3.99
C ALA A 147 -1.01 -5.70 2.76
N GLY A 148 -1.13 -6.91 2.21
CA GLY A 148 -1.98 -7.16 1.06
C GLY A 148 -3.45 -6.83 1.34
N ARG A 149 -3.99 -7.31 2.47
CA ARG A 149 -5.36 -6.98 2.90
C ARG A 149 -5.52 -5.49 3.23
N ALA A 150 -4.52 -4.88 3.88
CA ALA A 150 -4.55 -3.46 4.19
C ALA A 150 -4.60 -2.60 2.93
N ALA A 151 -3.86 -2.97 1.88
CA ALA A 151 -3.88 -2.33 0.58
C ALA A 151 -5.24 -2.51 -0.13
N GLU A 152 -5.79 -3.73 -0.12
CA GLU A 152 -7.14 -4.00 -0.65
C GLU A 152 -8.17 -3.08 0.02
N ARG A 153 -8.17 -2.98 1.37
CA ARG A 153 -9.09 -2.12 2.13
C ARG A 153 -8.93 -0.64 1.79
N MET A 154 -7.71 -0.21 1.49
CA MET A 154 -7.39 1.18 1.22
C MET A 154 -7.85 1.63 -0.17
N LEU A 155 -7.78 0.74 -1.17
CA LEU A 155 -7.92 1.13 -2.58
C LEU A 155 -9.14 0.54 -3.29
N LEU A 156 -9.73 -0.54 -2.77
CA LEU A 156 -10.85 -1.24 -3.42
C LEU A 156 -12.16 -0.98 -2.68
N GLU A 157 -13.26 -1.11 -3.40
CA GLU A 157 -14.60 -1.00 -2.82
C GLU A 157 -14.98 -2.27 -2.06
N GLY A 158 -15.53 -2.11 -0.86
CA GLY A 158 -16.01 -3.21 -0.02
C GLY A 158 -15.00 -3.68 1.01
N GLU A 159 -15.42 -4.60 1.89
CA GLU A 159 -14.50 -5.23 2.84
C GLU A 159 -13.71 -6.32 2.11
N PRO A 160 -12.37 -6.33 2.22
CA PRO A 160 -11.52 -7.35 1.64
C PRO A 160 -11.92 -8.76 2.08
N GLY A 161 -11.68 -9.73 1.17
CA GLY A 161 -11.76 -11.14 1.51
C GLY A 161 -10.80 -11.50 2.66
N THR A 162 -11.02 -12.64 3.30
CA THR A 162 -10.06 -13.12 4.30
C THR A 162 -8.78 -13.60 3.58
N PRO A 163 -7.60 -13.04 3.89
CA PRO A 163 -6.33 -13.46 3.28
C PRO A 163 -5.89 -14.77 3.93
N VAL A 164 -6.45 -15.90 3.49
CA VAL A 164 -6.37 -17.19 4.21
C VAL A 164 -4.93 -17.62 4.46
N ASP A 165 -4.07 -17.58 3.45
CA ASP A 165 -2.69 -18.04 3.59
C ASP A 165 -1.82 -17.05 4.39
N ASP A 166 -1.94 -15.75 4.16
CA ASP A 166 -1.19 -14.76 4.95
C ASP A 166 -1.59 -14.80 6.42
N LEU A 167 -2.89 -14.93 6.70
CA LEU A 167 -3.41 -15.05 8.07
C LEU A 167 -2.90 -16.33 8.72
N ARG A 168 -2.89 -17.46 7.99
CA ARG A 168 -2.32 -18.72 8.48
C ARG A 168 -0.84 -18.53 8.82
N GLN A 169 -0.05 -17.95 7.93
CA GLN A 169 1.38 -17.72 8.16
C GLN A 169 1.64 -16.75 9.31
N ALA A 170 0.85 -15.69 9.43
CA ALA A 170 0.98 -14.71 10.52
C ALA A 170 0.64 -15.35 11.87
N ARG A 171 -0.35 -16.25 11.92
CA ARG A 171 -0.68 -17.03 13.12
C ARG A 171 0.48 -17.93 13.54
N GLU A 172 1.10 -18.65 12.60
CA GLU A 172 2.26 -19.50 12.88
C GLU A 172 3.42 -18.71 13.52
N LEU A 173 3.72 -17.51 12.99
CA LEU A 173 4.76 -16.65 13.55
C LEU A 173 4.34 -16.04 14.90
N ALA A 174 3.10 -15.57 15.02
CA ALA A 174 2.57 -14.96 16.25
C ALA A 174 2.60 -15.92 17.44
N MET A 175 2.54 -17.24 17.21
CA MET A 175 2.68 -18.26 18.26
C MET A 175 4.05 -18.26 18.95
N LEU A 176 5.09 -17.66 18.34
CA LEU A 176 6.39 -17.45 19.01
C LEU A 176 6.31 -16.37 20.10
N ILE A 177 5.34 -15.47 20.02
CA ILE A 177 5.17 -14.32 20.92
C ILE A 177 4.01 -14.55 21.90
N CYS A 178 2.91 -15.09 21.39
CA CYS A 178 1.62 -15.17 22.05
C CYS A 178 1.24 -16.63 22.34
N THR A 179 0.82 -16.90 23.58
CA THR A 179 0.46 -18.27 24.02
C THR A 179 -1.04 -18.57 23.88
N SER A 180 -1.90 -17.55 23.97
CA SER A 180 -3.35 -17.74 23.90
C SER A 180 -3.91 -17.30 22.54
N GLU A 181 -4.96 -17.97 22.09
CA GLU A 181 -5.66 -17.64 20.84
C GLU A 181 -6.09 -16.18 20.77
N LYS A 182 -6.68 -15.67 21.85
CA LYS A 182 -7.08 -14.27 21.94
C LYS A 182 -5.91 -13.31 21.77
N SER A 183 -4.74 -13.65 22.32
CA SER A 183 -3.52 -12.84 22.18
C SER A 183 -3.00 -12.86 20.75
N ILE A 184 -3.02 -14.04 20.09
CA ILE A 184 -2.61 -14.20 18.69
C ILE A 184 -3.51 -13.34 17.78
N GLU A 185 -4.83 -13.44 17.94
CA GLU A 185 -5.79 -12.67 17.15
C GLU A 185 -5.62 -11.16 17.36
N THR A 186 -5.43 -10.72 18.61
CA THR A 186 -5.22 -9.30 18.93
C THR A 186 -3.90 -8.78 18.35
N PHE A 187 -2.85 -9.59 18.41
CA PHE A 187 -1.54 -9.24 17.84
C PHE A 187 -1.60 -9.08 16.32
N ILE A 188 -2.29 -10.00 15.62
CA ILE A 188 -2.46 -9.92 14.17
C ILE A 188 -3.35 -8.73 13.78
N ALA A 189 -4.43 -8.49 14.53
CA ALA A 189 -5.28 -7.32 14.30
C ALA A 189 -4.50 -6.00 14.46
N HIS A 190 -3.57 -5.94 15.43
CA HIS A 190 -2.64 -4.81 15.55
C HIS A 190 -1.70 -4.71 14.34
N CYS A 191 -1.19 -5.84 13.83
CA CYS A 191 -0.35 -5.85 12.63
C CYS A 191 -1.10 -5.36 11.38
N ASP A 192 -2.39 -5.68 11.22
CA ASP A 192 -3.27 -5.17 10.14
C ASP A 192 -3.38 -3.63 10.22
N VAL A 193 -3.62 -3.08 11.41
CA VAL A 193 -3.64 -1.62 11.61
C VAL A 193 -2.28 -0.98 11.33
N ALA A 194 -1.19 -1.59 11.78
CA ALA A 194 0.15 -1.09 11.52
C ALA A 194 0.50 -1.11 10.03
N ALA A 195 0.12 -2.17 9.30
CA ALA A 195 0.32 -2.25 7.85
C ALA A 195 -0.47 -1.15 7.12
N TRP A 196 -1.71 -0.89 7.53
CA TRP A 196 -2.51 0.20 6.98
C TRP A 196 -1.87 1.57 7.22
N ASP A 197 -1.39 1.84 8.44
CA ASP A 197 -0.74 3.12 8.79
C ASP A 197 0.54 3.34 7.99
N LEU A 198 1.34 2.28 7.79
CA LEU A 198 2.52 2.31 6.92
C LEU A 198 2.18 2.60 5.47
N LEU A 199 1.09 2.03 4.95
CA LEU A 199 0.69 2.17 3.55
C LEU A 199 0.00 3.49 3.24
N LEU A 200 -0.68 4.11 4.21
CA LEU A 200 -1.52 5.29 4.00
C LEU A 200 -0.84 6.44 3.23
N PRO A 201 0.44 6.79 3.49
CA PRO A 201 1.12 7.86 2.76
C PRO A 201 1.51 7.47 1.32
N TYR A 202 1.45 6.19 0.97
CA TYR A 202 2.01 5.61 -0.25
C TYR A 202 0.95 4.95 -1.15
N GLY A 203 -0.33 5.29 -0.98
CA GLY A 203 -1.41 4.72 -1.80
C GLY A 203 -1.19 4.89 -3.30
N ASP A 204 -0.58 5.99 -3.73
CA ASP A 204 -0.21 6.22 -5.13
C ASP A 204 0.93 5.31 -5.64
N VAL A 205 1.86 4.91 -4.77
CA VAL A 205 2.89 3.92 -5.06
C VAL A 205 2.25 2.55 -5.25
N VAL A 206 1.33 2.17 -4.36
CA VAL A 206 0.56 0.91 -4.47
C VAL A 206 -0.24 0.90 -5.77
N THR A 207 -0.93 1.99 -6.12
CA THR A 207 -1.65 2.10 -7.40
C THR A 207 -0.73 1.96 -8.60
N ALA A 208 0.43 2.63 -8.60
CA ALA A 208 1.38 2.55 -9.71
C ALA A 208 1.94 1.13 -9.88
N LEU A 209 2.33 0.47 -8.78
CA LEU A 209 2.79 -0.92 -8.81
C LEU A 209 1.70 -1.88 -9.27
N CYS A 210 0.46 -1.72 -8.80
CA CYS A 210 -0.70 -2.50 -9.26
C CYS A 210 -0.86 -2.41 -10.79
N ILE A 211 -0.88 -1.19 -11.34
CA ILE A 211 -1.01 -0.99 -12.80
C ILE A 211 0.13 -1.69 -13.54
N VAL A 212 1.38 -1.50 -13.10
CA VAL A 212 2.54 -2.09 -13.78
C VAL A 212 2.55 -3.62 -13.65
N LEU A 213 2.17 -4.16 -12.49
CA LEU A 213 2.05 -5.61 -12.28
C LEU A 213 0.97 -6.22 -13.17
N ARG A 214 -0.18 -5.58 -13.35
CA ARG A 214 -1.24 -6.10 -14.24
C ARG A 214 -0.79 -6.15 -15.70
N ILE A 215 0.03 -5.19 -16.13
CA ILE A 215 0.59 -5.13 -17.48
C ILE A 215 1.72 -6.14 -17.67
N LYS A 216 2.71 -6.15 -16.76
CA LYS A 216 3.93 -6.96 -16.92
C LYS A 216 3.81 -8.37 -16.36
N ARG A 217 2.79 -8.62 -15.54
CA ARG A 217 2.48 -9.84 -14.79
C ARG A 217 3.50 -10.20 -13.72
N THR A 218 4.78 -10.03 -14.00
CA THR A 218 5.90 -10.32 -13.11
C THR A 218 6.91 -9.18 -13.15
N LEU A 219 7.43 -8.82 -11.97
CA LEU A 219 8.50 -7.85 -11.78
C LEU A 219 9.62 -8.48 -10.95
N ASP A 220 10.86 -8.20 -11.32
CA ASP A 220 11.98 -8.46 -10.41
C ASP A 220 12.17 -7.31 -9.40
N GLY A 221 13.00 -7.54 -8.38
CA GLY A 221 13.29 -6.54 -7.34
C GLY A 221 13.85 -5.21 -7.88
N ALA A 222 14.67 -5.24 -8.93
CA ALA A 222 15.26 -4.04 -9.51
C ALA A 222 14.22 -3.22 -10.30
N GLU A 223 13.30 -3.89 -10.99
CA GLU A 223 12.18 -3.24 -11.66
C GLU A 223 11.24 -2.58 -10.67
N ILE A 224 10.94 -3.25 -9.55
CA ILE A 224 10.17 -2.68 -8.43
C ILE A 224 10.84 -1.41 -7.90
N ASP A 225 12.13 -1.48 -7.58
CA ASP A 225 12.86 -0.33 -7.03
C ASP A 225 12.88 0.85 -7.97
N LYS A 226 13.03 0.58 -9.27
CA LYS A 226 12.99 1.61 -10.31
C LYS A 226 11.62 2.29 -10.37
N ILE A 227 10.52 1.53 -10.32
CA ILE A 227 9.16 2.09 -10.34
C ILE A 227 8.95 3.02 -9.14
N ILE A 228 9.34 2.58 -7.94
CA ILE A 228 9.21 3.38 -6.72
C ILE A 228 10.07 4.65 -6.83
N ALA A 229 11.34 4.52 -7.21
CA ALA A 229 12.27 5.64 -7.33
C ALA A 229 11.80 6.67 -8.38
N ASP A 230 11.33 6.21 -9.55
CA ASP A 230 10.83 7.10 -10.61
C ASP A 230 9.58 7.86 -10.16
N LEU A 231 8.68 7.20 -9.42
CA LEU A 231 7.47 7.84 -8.89
C LEU A 231 7.80 8.89 -7.83
N GLU A 232 8.66 8.56 -6.87
CA GLU A 232 9.11 9.50 -5.83
C GLU A 232 9.84 10.71 -6.43
N ALA A 233 10.69 10.49 -7.44
CA ALA A 233 11.34 11.57 -8.18
C ALA A 233 10.32 12.50 -8.86
N ARG A 234 9.27 11.95 -9.49
CA ARG A 234 8.20 12.75 -10.12
C ARG A 234 7.40 13.56 -9.09
N LYS A 235 7.11 13.00 -7.92
CA LYS A 235 6.45 13.70 -6.82
C LYS A 235 7.30 14.89 -6.36
N ALA A 236 8.58 14.67 -6.13
CA ALA A 236 9.51 15.73 -5.71
C ALA A 236 9.56 16.88 -6.73
N VAL A 237 9.61 16.56 -8.02
CA VAL A 237 9.57 17.55 -9.10
C VAL A 237 8.24 18.33 -9.10
N ALA A 238 7.10 17.65 -8.91
CA ALA A 238 5.80 18.30 -8.86
C ALA A 238 5.65 19.25 -7.66
N VAL A 239 6.15 18.85 -6.49
CA VAL A 239 6.19 19.70 -5.28
C VAL A 239 7.05 20.94 -5.53
N GLU A 240 8.24 20.77 -6.10
CA GLU A 240 9.14 21.90 -6.41
C GLU A 240 8.52 22.87 -7.42
N HIS A 241 7.85 22.37 -8.46
CA HIS A 241 7.12 23.22 -9.40
C HIS A 241 6.04 24.06 -8.73
N ARG A 242 5.31 23.46 -7.77
CA ARG A 242 4.30 24.17 -6.98
C ARG A 242 4.93 25.26 -6.11
N HIS A 243 6.02 24.94 -5.40
CA HIS A 243 6.76 25.92 -4.61
C HIS A 243 7.24 27.12 -5.44
N ARG A 244 7.79 26.87 -6.64
CA ARG A 244 8.20 27.96 -7.55
C ARG A 244 7.04 28.79 -8.06
N ALA A 245 5.87 28.19 -8.29
CA ALA A 245 4.67 28.93 -8.68
C ALA A 245 4.20 29.84 -7.55
N ASP A 246 4.16 29.32 -6.32
CA ASP A 246 3.73 30.10 -5.15
C ASP A 246 4.71 31.20 -4.78
N TRP A 247 6.02 30.93 -4.89
CA TRP A 247 7.04 31.96 -4.74
C TRP A 247 6.87 33.10 -5.74
N ARG A 248 6.66 32.79 -7.03
CA ARG A 248 6.41 33.80 -8.07
C ARG A 248 5.18 34.65 -7.76
N LYS A 249 4.09 34.05 -7.27
CA LYS A 249 2.89 34.79 -6.84
C LYS A 249 3.18 35.74 -5.68
N ARG A 250 3.94 35.29 -4.66
CA ARG A 250 4.33 36.12 -3.51
C ARG A 250 5.22 37.29 -3.93
N VAL A 251 6.21 37.05 -4.79
CA VAL A 251 7.07 38.11 -5.33
C VAL A 251 6.25 39.13 -6.13
N SER A 252 5.35 38.67 -6.99
CA SER A 252 4.46 39.57 -7.74
C SER A 252 3.60 40.43 -6.81
N SER A 253 3.01 39.84 -5.77
CA SER A 253 2.19 40.56 -4.80
C SER A 253 3.01 41.61 -4.02
N ALA A 254 4.21 41.25 -3.57
CA ALA A 254 5.10 42.16 -2.86
C ALA A 254 5.52 43.36 -3.72
N ASN A 255 5.84 43.12 -5.00
CA ASN A 255 6.19 44.19 -5.94
C ASN A 255 5.00 45.14 -6.17
N SER A 256 3.79 44.59 -6.34
CA SER A 256 2.57 45.41 -6.49
C SER A 256 2.27 46.24 -5.24
N PHE A 257 2.51 45.69 -4.04
CA PHE A 257 2.35 46.42 -2.79
C PHE A 257 3.34 47.59 -2.68
N GLN A 258 4.61 47.39 -3.02
CA GLN A 258 5.61 48.48 -2.99
C GLN A 258 5.28 49.58 -4.01
N ALA A 259 4.78 49.24 -5.19
CA ALA A 259 4.40 50.22 -6.20
C ALA A 259 3.24 51.13 -5.75
N GLY A 260 2.27 50.59 -5.00
CA GLY A 260 1.14 51.37 -4.49
C GLY A 260 1.44 52.32 -3.32
N TRP A 261 2.65 52.29 -2.76
CA TRP A 261 3.11 53.20 -1.70
C TRP A 261 4.01 54.33 -2.24
N ALA A 262 4.33 54.31 -3.54
CA ALA A 262 5.16 55.30 -4.20
C ALA A 262 4.37 56.37 -4.99
N GLU A 263 3.02 56.32 -4.91
CA GLU A 263 2.08 57.37 -5.33
C GLU A 263 1.60 58.18 -4.12
#